data_AF-A0A8J2Q6U1-F1
#
_entry.id   AF-A0A8J2Q6U1-F1
#
_cell.length_a   1.000
_cell.length_b   1.000
_cell.length_c   1.000
_cell.angle_alpha   90.00
_cell.angle_beta   90.00
_cell.angle_gamma   90.00
#
_symmetry.space_group_name_H-M   'P 1'
#
loop_
_entity.id
_entity.type
_entity.pdbx_description
1 polymer ?
#
loop_
_entity_poly.entity_id
_entity_poly.type
_entity_poly.pdbx_seq_one_letter_code
_entity_poly.pdbx_strand_id
1 'polypeptide(L)'
;MSKQIGLFEKLANAAGHIYRYQLTQLPLRKALWKDCWHKELRPPTKEDWPAIKKDFKQMMDTIASKSYTQWTVMDTLVRTCIAVEIICWFFIGEAIGRRSFAGYIVPATYVDKKLANMTKHH
;
A
#
# COMPACT_ATOMS: atom_id res chain seq x y z
N MET A 1 -23.98 -18.90 -45.23
CA MET A 1 -22.54 -18.67 -45.51
C MET A 1 -21.94 -17.87 -44.36
N SER A 2 -21.15 -18.48 -43.48
CA SER A 2 -20.44 -17.72 -42.44
C SER A 2 -19.28 -16.99 -43.09
N LYS A 3 -19.32 -15.65 -43.10
CA LYS A 3 -18.18 -14.82 -43.55
C LYS A 3 -16.95 -15.24 -42.71
N GLN A 4 -15.82 -15.57 -43.35
CA GLN A 4 -14.59 -15.80 -42.59
C GLN A 4 -14.17 -14.47 -41.95
N ILE A 5 -14.36 -14.39 -40.64
CA ILE A 5 -14.02 -13.23 -39.83
C ILE A 5 -12.49 -13.22 -39.67
N GLY A 6 -11.85 -12.09 -40.01
CA GLY A 6 -10.41 -11.93 -39.88
C GLY A 6 -9.94 -12.04 -38.42
N LEU A 7 -8.66 -12.34 -38.20
CA LEU A 7 -8.09 -12.46 -36.84
C LEU A 7 -8.32 -11.17 -36.01
N PHE A 8 -8.14 -10.00 -36.62
CA PHE A 8 -8.35 -8.71 -35.95
C PHE A 8 -9.81 -8.46 -35.57
N GLU A 9 -10.77 -8.87 -36.40
CA GLU A 9 -12.20 -8.77 -36.08
C GLU A 9 -12.59 -9.73 -34.95
N LYS A 10 -12.01 -10.94 -34.90
CA LYS A 10 -12.19 -11.86 -33.76
C LYS A 10 -11.64 -11.26 -32.47
N LEU A 11 -10.44 -10.67 -32.52
CA LEU A 11 -9.84 -10.00 -31.36
C LEU A 11 -10.67 -8.78 -30.92
N ALA A 12 -11.16 -7.96 -31.85
CA ALA A 12 -12.01 -6.82 -31.55
C ALA A 12 -13.35 -7.26 -30.91
N ASN A 13 -13.97 -8.32 -31.42
CA ASN A 13 -15.19 -8.88 -30.84
C ASN A 13 -14.95 -9.47 -29.44
N ALA A 14 -13.84 -10.18 -29.25
CA ALA A 14 -13.45 -10.72 -27.94
C ALA A 14 -13.15 -9.60 -26.93
N ALA A 15 -12.39 -8.58 -27.33
CA ALA A 15 -12.12 -7.40 -26.51
C ALA A 15 -13.41 -6.66 -26.16
N GLY A 16 -14.34 -6.50 -27.11
CA GLY A 16 -15.66 -5.92 -26.88
C GLY A 16 -16.51 -6.71 -25.89
N HIS A 17 -16.45 -8.05 -25.96
CA HIS A 17 -17.14 -8.93 -25.00
C HIS A 17 -16.56 -8.79 -23.59
N ILE A 18 -15.23 -8.82 -23.46
CA ILE A 18 -14.53 -8.64 -22.18
C ILE A 18 -14.82 -7.25 -21.60
N TYR A 19 -14.81 -6.20 -22.43
CA TYR A 19 -15.10 -4.84 -22.01
C TYR A 19 -16.51 -4.71 -21.43
N ARG A 20 -17.52 -5.25 -22.12
CA ARG A 20 -18.92 -5.24 -21.65
C ARG A 20 -19.08 -6.03 -20.35
N TYR A 21 -18.43 -7.19 -20.26
CA TYR A 21 -18.42 -7.98 -19.03
C TYR A 21 -17.76 -7.23 -17.87
N GLN A 22 -16.64 -6.54 -18.12
CA GLN A 22 -15.98 -5.76 -17.08
C GLN A 22 -16.82 -4.55 -16.67
N LEU A 23 -17.48 -3.87 -17.61
CA LEU A 23 -18.36 -2.73 -17.33
C LEU A 23 -19.50 -3.09 -16.37
N THR A 24 -20.07 -4.29 -16.46
CA THR A 24 -21.14 -4.74 -15.55
C THR A 24 -20.62 -5.06 -14.15
N GLN A 25 -19.38 -5.55 -14.03
CA GLN A 25 -18.75 -5.91 -12.74
C GLN A 25 -18.12 -4.71 -12.00
N LEU A 26 -17.66 -3.70 -12.74
CA LEU A 26 -17.01 -2.52 -12.19
C LEU A 26 -17.83 -1.73 -11.15
N PRO A 27 -19.14 -1.46 -11.30
CA PRO A 27 -19.87 -0.68 -10.30
C PRO A 27 -19.94 -1.39 -8.95
N LEU A 28 -20.18 -2.71 -8.95
CA LEU A 28 -20.20 -3.52 -7.72
C LEU A 28 -18.82 -3.53 -7.04
N ARG A 29 -17.76 -3.78 -7.82
CA ARG A 29 -16.38 -3.76 -7.30
C ARG A 29 -16.03 -2.40 -6.73
N LYS A 30 -16.39 -1.31 -7.42
CA LYS A 30 -16.18 0.05 -6.91
C LYS A 30 -16.94 0.31 -5.62
N ALA A 31 -18.16 -0.19 -5.48
CA ALA A 31 -18.93 -0.07 -4.23
C ALA A 31 -18.24 -0.81 -3.08
N LEU A 32 -17.85 -2.08 -3.28
CA LEU A 32 -17.12 -2.86 -2.29
C LEU A 32 -15.82 -2.18 -1.86
N TRP A 33 -15.05 -1.66 -2.82
CA TRP A 33 -13.81 -0.94 -2.54
C TRP A 33 -14.06 0.34 -1.74
N LYS A 34 -15.12 1.09 -2.07
CA LYS A 34 -15.54 2.26 -1.28
C LYS A 34 -15.93 1.86 0.14
N ASP A 35 -16.66 0.78 0.31
CA ASP A 35 -17.10 0.33 1.64
C ASP A 35 -15.91 -0.10 2.50
N CYS A 36 -14.97 -0.89 1.96
CA CYS A 36 -13.73 -1.25 2.63
C CYS A 36 -12.90 -0.01 2.98
N TRP A 37 -12.81 0.97 2.07
CA TRP A 37 -12.11 2.22 2.33
C TRP A 37 -12.69 2.99 3.53
N HIS A 38 -14.02 3.13 3.58
CA HIS A 38 -14.67 3.88 4.65
C HIS A 38 -14.64 3.18 6.00
N LYS A 39 -14.59 1.85 6.04
CA LYS A 39 -14.60 1.10 7.29
C LYS A 39 -13.20 0.87 7.84
N GLU A 40 -12.27 0.44 7.00
CA GLU A 40 -10.97 -0.08 7.43
C GLU A 40 -9.82 0.92 7.24
N LEU A 41 -9.82 1.66 6.12
CA LEU A 41 -8.66 2.46 5.69
C LEU A 41 -8.83 3.96 5.92
N ARG A 42 -10.01 4.40 6.39
CA ARG A 42 -10.26 5.82 6.61
C ARG A 42 -9.31 6.36 7.70
N PRO A 43 -8.82 7.60 7.55
CA PRO A 43 -8.11 8.23 8.66
C PRO A 43 -9.05 8.32 9.88
N PRO A 44 -8.53 8.09 11.09
CA PRO A 44 -9.33 8.11 12.31
C PRO A 44 -9.93 9.50 12.54
N THR A 45 -11.17 9.54 13.03
CA THR A 45 -11.85 10.78 13.40
C THR A 45 -11.43 11.21 14.81
N LYS A 46 -11.63 12.48 15.17
CA LYS A 46 -11.38 12.99 16.54
C LYS A 46 -12.11 12.19 17.63
N GLU A 47 -13.25 11.59 17.29
CA GLU A 47 -14.06 10.76 18.19
C GLU A 47 -13.41 9.41 18.51
N ASP A 48 -12.55 8.89 17.62
CA ASP A 48 -11.89 7.58 17.79
C ASP A 48 -10.64 7.69 18.69
N TRP A 49 -10.11 8.90 18.90
CA TRP A 49 -8.89 9.15 19.67
C TRP A 49 -8.90 8.63 21.11
N PRO A 50 -9.97 8.77 21.90
CA PRO A 50 -10.04 8.23 23.26
C PRO A 50 -9.89 6.70 23.29
N ALA A 51 -10.49 6.00 22.31
CA ALA A 51 -10.37 4.55 22.20
C ALA A 51 -8.93 4.14 21.86
N ILE A 52 -8.31 4.80 20.86
CA ILE A 52 -6.92 4.54 20.47
C ILE A 52 -5.96 4.74 21.65
N LYS A 53 -6.12 5.80 22.44
CA LYS A 53 -5.29 6.06 23.63
C LYS A 53 -5.46 4.97 24.70
N LYS A 54 -6.69 4.49 24.89
CA LYS A 54 -6.98 3.40 25.83
C LYS A 54 -6.29 2.11 25.38
N ASP A 55 -6.41 1.75 24.12
CA ASP A 55 -5.83 0.52 23.57
C ASP A 55 -4.29 0.56 23.62
N PHE A 56 -3.70 1.71 23.29
CA PHE A 56 -2.27 1.93 23.43
C PHE A 56 -1.79 1.77 24.88
N LYS A 57 -2.55 2.31 25.85
CA LYS A 57 -2.23 2.15 27.28
C LYS A 57 -2.27 0.67 27.70
N GLN A 58 -3.29 -0.08 27.28
CA GLN A 58 -3.38 -1.52 27.57
C GLN A 58 -2.21 -2.31 26.98
N MET A 59 -1.78 -1.96 25.77
CA MET A 59 -0.58 -2.55 25.16
C MET A 59 0.67 -2.27 26.00
N MET A 60 0.86 -1.02 26.44
CA MET A 60 1.99 -0.64 27.30
C MET A 60 1.97 -1.37 28.64
N ASP A 61 0.80 -1.48 29.28
CA ASP A 61 0.62 -2.22 30.53
C ASP A 61 1.00 -3.70 30.36
N THR A 62 0.60 -4.32 29.24
CA THR A 62 0.94 -5.71 28.90
C THR A 62 2.45 -5.93 28.71
N ILE A 63 3.13 -4.93 28.13
CA ILE A 63 4.59 -4.95 27.96
C ILE A 63 5.28 -4.83 29.32
N ALA A 64 4.83 -3.89 30.16
CA ALA A 64 5.37 -3.65 31.49
C ALA A 64 5.18 -4.86 32.42
N SER A 65 4.02 -5.51 32.36
CA SER A 65 3.71 -6.71 33.14
C SER A 65 4.37 -7.99 32.62
N LYS A 66 5.01 -7.95 31.44
CA LYS A 66 5.56 -9.12 30.72
C LYS A 66 4.54 -10.22 30.43
N SER A 67 3.25 -9.88 30.41
CA SER A 67 2.17 -10.84 30.16
C SER A 67 2.18 -11.41 28.74
N TYR A 68 2.91 -10.78 27.81
CA TYR A 68 3.09 -11.29 26.43
C TYR A 68 3.76 -12.67 26.36
N THR A 69 4.45 -13.09 27.41
CA THR A 69 5.08 -14.41 27.49
C THR A 69 4.08 -15.57 27.55
N GLN A 70 2.82 -15.29 27.89
CA GLN A 70 1.75 -16.28 28.00
C GLN A 70 0.95 -16.43 26.69
N TRP A 71 1.29 -15.69 25.64
CA TRP A 71 0.55 -15.71 24.38
C TRP A 71 0.82 -16.96 23.55
N THR A 72 -0.17 -17.37 22.77
CA THR A 72 0.01 -18.45 21.80
C THR A 72 0.92 -18.00 20.66
N VAL A 73 1.56 -18.96 19.99
CA VAL A 73 2.42 -18.67 18.83
C VAL A 73 1.62 -18.03 17.70
N MET A 74 0.39 -18.50 17.47
CA MET A 74 -0.49 -17.96 16.44
C MET A 74 -0.84 -16.50 16.71
N ASP A 75 -1.22 -16.16 17.94
CA ASP A 75 -1.54 -14.77 18.31
C ASP A 75 -0.33 -13.85 18.15
N THR A 76 0.85 -14.34 18.53
CA THR A 76 2.10 -13.59 18.40
C THR A 76 2.42 -13.31 16.94
N LEU A 77 2.30 -14.33 16.07
CA LEU A 77 2.53 -14.18 14.63
C LEU A 77 1.57 -13.18 13.99
N VAL A 78 0.27 -13.22 14.33
CA VAL A 78 -0.72 -12.26 13.82
C VAL A 78 -0.33 -10.83 14.21
N ARG A 79 0.05 -10.60 15.47
CA ARG A 79 0.49 -9.29 15.95
C ARG A 79 1.78 -8.83 15.27
N THR A 80 2.72 -9.74 15.01
CA THR A 80 3.94 -9.43 14.27
C THR A 80 3.64 -9.05 12.82
N CYS A 81 2.73 -9.74 12.13
CA CYS A 81 2.32 -9.39 10.77
C CYS A 81 1.71 -7.99 10.70
N ILE A 82 0.85 -7.62 11.67
CA ILE A 82 0.29 -6.26 11.77
C ILE A 82 1.40 -5.22 12.00
N ALA A 83 2.38 -5.51 12.86
CA ALA A 83 3.50 -4.61 13.09
C ALA A 83 4.33 -4.39 11.81
N VAL A 84 4.57 -5.45 11.04
CA VAL A 84 5.25 -5.36 9.74
C VAL A 84 4.43 -4.54 8.75
N GLU A 85 3.11 -4.72 8.70
CA GLU A 85 2.22 -3.93 7.84
C GLU A 85 2.32 -2.43 8.12
N ILE A 86 2.31 -2.03 9.40
CA ILE A 86 2.46 -0.62 9.81
C ILE A 86 3.80 -0.04 9.33
N ILE A 87 4.89 -0.83 9.39
CA ILE A 87 6.20 -0.43 8.88
C ILE A 87 6.18 -0.30 7.35
N CYS A 88 5.49 -1.19 6.62
CA CYS A 88 5.32 -1.08 5.18
C CYS A 88 4.59 0.22 4.78
N TRP A 89 3.58 0.65 5.56
CA TRP A 89 2.89 1.92 5.33
C TRP A 89 3.81 3.14 5.43
N PHE A 90 4.84 3.10 6.28
CA PHE A 90 5.87 4.15 6.32
C PHE A 90 6.62 4.28 4.98
N PHE A 91 7.03 3.16 4.38
CA PHE A 91 7.72 3.17 3.08
C PHE A 91 6.82 3.63 1.93
N ILE A 92 5.53 3.30 1.97
CA ILE A 92 4.54 3.84 1.02
C ILE A 92 4.48 5.37 1.15
N GLY A 93 4.46 5.88 2.38
CA GLY A 93 4.52 7.33 2.66
C GLY A 93 5.80 7.98 2.12
N GLU A 94 6.95 7.33 2.30
CA GLU A 94 8.23 7.80 1.76
C GLU A 94 8.23 7.82 0.21
N ALA A 95 7.68 6.80 -0.44
CA ALA A 95 7.56 6.74 -1.90
C ALA A 95 6.67 7.89 -2.44
N ILE A 96 5.55 8.17 -1.77
CA ILE A 96 4.67 9.30 -2.10
C ILE A 96 5.42 10.64 -1.88
N GLY A 97 6.15 10.77 -0.77
CA GLY A 97 6.92 11.98 -0.44
C GLY A 97 8.04 12.27 -1.44
N ARG A 98 8.73 11.23 -1.93
CA ARG A 98 9.77 11.34 -2.96
C ARG A 98 9.23 11.50 -4.37
N ARG A 99 7.95 11.19 -4.60
CA ARG A 99 7.30 11.11 -5.93
C ARG A 99 8.01 10.17 -6.91
N SER A 100 8.70 9.16 -6.38
CA SER A 100 9.39 8.13 -7.16
C SER A 100 9.22 6.78 -6.46
N PHE A 101 8.89 5.75 -7.25
CA PHE A 101 8.81 4.37 -6.78
C PHE A 101 10.19 3.73 -6.60
N ALA A 102 11.21 4.22 -7.29
CA ALA A 102 12.56 3.66 -7.26
C ALA A 102 13.60 4.77 -7.18
N GLY A 103 14.35 4.79 -6.07
CA GLY A 103 15.44 5.73 -5.84
C GLY A 103 15.02 7.20 -5.78
N TYR A 104 15.98 8.07 -5.47
CA TYR A 104 15.82 9.50 -5.66
C TYR A 104 16.08 9.84 -7.13
N ILE A 105 15.29 10.76 -7.68
CA ILE A 105 15.54 11.31 -9.01
C ILE A 105 16.76 12.23 -8.89
N VAL A 106 17.94 11.68 -9.19
CA VAL A 106 19.19 12.43 -9.22
C VAL A 106 19.39 12.95 -10.64
N PRO A 107 19.49 14.27 -10.87
CA PRO A 107 19.79 14.79 -12.19
C PRO A 107 21.20 14.35 -12.62
N ALA A 108 21.40 14.10 -13.91
CA ALA A 108 22.69 13.64 -14.47
C ALA A 108 23.86 14.61 -14.20
N THR A 109 23.58 15.86 -13.84
CA THR A 109 24.54 16.89 -13.46
C THR A 109 24.95 16.84 -11.98
N TYR A 110 24.42 15.91 -11.19
CA TYR A 110 24.78 15.76 -9.79
C TYR A 110 26.22 15.25 -9.67
N VAL A 111 27.14 16.15 -9.35
CA VAL A 111 28.50 15.81 -8.96
C VAL A 111 28.56 15.81 -7.44
N ASP A 112 28.99 14.68 -6.87
CA ASP A 112 29.22 14.58 -5.43
C ASP A 112 30.20 15.67 -4.97
N LYS A 113 29.83 16.41 -3.93
CA LYS A 113 30.67 17.49 -3.37
C LYS A 113 32.06 16.99 -2.97
N LYS A 114 32.16 15.73 -2.54
CA LYS A 114 33.43 15.07 -2.21
C LYS A 114 34.31 14.89 -3.45
N LEU A 115 33.74 14.48 -4.58
CA LEU A 115 34.45 14.35 -5.85
C LEU A 115 34.89 15.72 -6.36
N ALA A 116 33.99 16.70 -6.36
CA ALA A 116 34.27 18.07 -6.80
C ALA A 116 35.40 18.74 -6.00
N ASN A 117 35.52 18.43 -4.71
CA ASN A 117 36.61 18.93 -3.88
C ASN A 117 37.93 18.23 -4.18
N MET A 118 37.94 16.92 -4.47
CA MET A 118 39.17 16.24 -4.89
C MET A 118 39.71 16.79 -6.21
N THR A 119 38.85 17.12 -7.18
CA THR A 119 39.29 17.70 -8.46
C THR A 119 39.86 19.12 -8.34
N LYS A 120 39.54 19.86 -7.27
CA LYS A 120 40.07 21.22 -7.03
C LYS A 120 41.46 21.24 -6.41
N HIS A 121 41.93 20.12 -5.87
CA HIS A 121 43.22 20.00 -5.20
C HIS A 121 44.29 19.29 -6.05
N HIS A 122 44.01 19.06 -7.33
CA HIS A 122 44.96 18.57 -8.35
C HIS A 122 45.31 19.68 -9.35
#